data_AF-A0A1Y1Q2H0-F1
#
_entry.id   AF-A0A1Y1Q2H0-F1
#
_cell.length_a   1.000
_cell.length_b   1.000
_cell.length_c   1.000
_cell.angle_alpha   90.00
_cell.angle_beta   90.00
_cell.angle_gamma   90.00
#
_symmetry.space_group_name_H-M   'P 1'
#
loop_
_entity.id
_entity.type
_entity.pdbx_description
1 polymer ?
#
loop_
_entity_poly.entity_id
_entity_poly.type
_entity_poly.pdbx_seq_one_letter_code
_entity_poly.pdbx_strand_id
1 'polypeptide(L)'
;MLIYVFLYEIDPHKLITGVECQFPAIQMEQMALLDTGSELSVAGSTVYQWFFYRNVSLGEPVGQRSIHTRLGTFEGHLYRLEVKLTAHWGESLTVEGTLLFCEHWTGPTVLGFHGFLERLRFAIDPNYEQVGCIYFAAAD
;
A
#
# COMPACT_ATOMS: atom_id res chain seq x y z
N MET A 1 8.42 8.21 -13.80
CA MET A 1 8.54 6.75 -13.74
C MET A 1 7.13 6.17 -13.79
N LEU A 2 6.80 5.26 -14.71
CA LEU A 2 5.41 4.82 -14.97
C LEU A 2 5.10 3.46 -14.32
N ILE A 3 3.93 3.37 -13.68
CA ILE A 3 3.23 2.11 -13.39
C ILE A 3 2.06 2.01 -14.36
N TYR A 4 1.88 0.86 -15.02
CA TYR A 4 0.60 0.49 -15.61
C TYR A 4 -0.33 -0.01 -14.51
N VAL A 5 -1.50 0.59 -14.45
CA VAL A 5 -2.59 0.21 -13.57
C VAL A 5 -3.71 -0.31 -14.43
N PHE A 6 -4.03 -1.58 -14.25
CA PHE A 6 -5.30 -2.12 -14.68
C PHE A 6 -6.35 -1.77 -13.61
N LEU A 7 -7.62 -1.63 -14.00
CA LEU A 7 -8.70 -1.71 -13.01
C LEU A 7 -8.65 -3.12 -12.42
N TYR A 8 -8.11 -3.27 -11.22
CA TYR A 8 -8.00 -4.59 -10.59
C TYR A 8 -9.25 -4.88 -9.78
N GLU A 9 -9.86 -6.02 -10.10
CA GLU A 9 -10.75 -6.72 -9.19
C GLU A 9 -9.88 -7.63 -8.31
N ILE A 10 -9.75 -7.28 -7.02
CA ILE A 10 -9.16 -8.16 -6.00
C ILE A 10 -10.32 -8.68 -5.16
N ASP A 11 -10.72 -9.93 -5.38
CA ASP A 11 -11.94 -10.53 -4.82
C ASP A 11 -13.15 -9.57 -5.00
N PRO A 12 -14.08 -9.29 -4.05
CA PRO A 12 -15.22 -8.40 -4.36
C PRO A 12 -14.83 -6.91 -4.51
N HIS A 13 -13.55 -6.55 -4.57
CA HIS A 13 -13.08 -5.17 -4.52
C HIS A 13 -12.52 -4.69 -5.86
N LYS A 14 -13.12 -3.62 -6.41
CA LYS A 14 -12.56 -2.88 -7.54
C LYS A 14 -11.64 -1.77 -7.04
N LEU A 15 -10.35 -1.85 -7.35
CA LEU A 15 -9.38 -0.79 -7.04
C LEU A 15 -9.34 0.22 -8.20
N ILE A 16 -9.76 1.46 -7.93
CA ILE A 16 -9.81 2.52 -8.95
C ILE A 16 -8.40 3.05 -9.25
N THR A 17 -7.54 3.12 -8.24
CA THR A 17 -6.13 3.57 -8.30
C THR A 17 -5.20 2.53 -7.69
N GLY A 18 -5.09 1.36 -8.32
CA GLY A 18 -4.15 0.31 -7.89
C GLY A 18 -2.70 0.64 -8.26
N VAL A 19 -1.72 0.23 -7.47
CA VAL A 19 -0.31 0.24 -7.87
C VAL A 19 0.31 -1.12 -7.58
N GLU A 20 1.12 -1.62 -8.51
CA GLU A 20 1.93 -2.80 -8.27
C GLU A 20 3.00 -2.46 -7.22
N CYS A 21 3.06 -3.30 -6.20
CA CYS A 21 4.06 -3.14 -5.15
C CYS A 21 4.58 -4.50 -4.68
N GLN A 22 5.75 -4.45 -4.06
CA GLN A 22 6.38 -5.57 -3.41
C GLN A 22 6.65 -5.24 -1.94
N PHE A 23 6.44 -6.21 -1.08
CA PHE A 23 6.89 -6.22 0.31
C PHE A 23 8.14 -7.10 0.40
N PRO A 24 9.36 -6.53 0.34
CA PRO A 24 10.60 -7.30 0.17
C PRO A 24 10.83 -8.30 1.32
N ALA A 25 10.50 -7.91 2.55
CA ALA A 25 10.68 -8.74 3.75
C ALA A 25 9.94 -10.08 3.68
N ILE A 26 8.82 -10.14 2.97
CA ILE A 26 8.03 -11.37 2.75
C ILE A 26 8.03 -11.81 1.28
N GLN A 27 8.86 -11.20 0.43
CA GLN A 27 8.96 -11.47 -1.01
C GLN A 27 7.59 -11.58 -1.69
N MET A 28 6.66 -10.71 -1.33
CA MET A 28 5.29 -10.71 -1.85
C MET A 28 5.11 -9.58 -2.83
N GLU A 29 4.65 -9.90 -4.02
CA GLU A 29 4.13 -8.94 -4.99
C GLU A 29 2.60 -8.89 -4.89
N GLN A 30 2.02 -7.70 -4.96
CA GLN A 30 0.58 -7.51 -4.99
C GLN A 30 0.21 -6.15 -5.59
N MET A 31 -1.09 -6.00 -5.83
CA MET A 31 -1.70 -4.70 -6.05
C MET A 31 -2.12 -4.06 -4.73
N ALA A 32 -1.73 -2.81 -4.51
CA ALA A 32 -2.18 -1.99 -3.39
C ALA A 32 -3.02 -0.81 -3.88
N LEU A 33 -4.01 -0.40 -3.09
CA LEU A 33 -4.79 0.81 -3.38
C LEU A 33 -3.99 2.05 -3.00
N LEU A 34 -3.75 2.95 -3.95
CA LEU A 34 -3.28 4.31 -3.69
C LEU A 34 -4.49 5.17 -3.33
N ASP A 35 -4.56 5.63 -2.08
CA ASP A 35 -5.72 6.34 -1.54
C ASP A 35 -5.30 7.61 -0.77
N THR A 36 -5.42 8.76 -1.43
CA THR A 36 -5.16 10.06 -0.79
C THR A 36 -6.20 10.46 0.25
N GLY A 37 -7.37 9.80 0.26
CA GLY A 37 -8.42 10.00 1.25
C GLY A 37 -8.22 9.17 2.53
N SER A 38 -7.32 8.19 2.51
CA SER A 38 -6.95 7.42 3.70
C SER A 38 -5.84 8.15 4.47
N GLU A 39 -6.07 8.42 5.76
CA GLU A 39 -5.07 9.03 6.64
C GLU A 39 -3.83 8.14 6.76
N LEU A 40 -4.02 6.83 6.94
CA LEU A 40 -2.95 5.86 7.20
C LEU A 40 -2.89 4.82 6.07
N SER A 41 -1.70 4.24 5.92
CA SER A 41 -1.56 3.00 5.15
C SER A 41 -1.97 1.80 6.02
N VAL A 42 -2.59 0.79 5.41
CA VAL A 42 -3.07 -0.42 6.08
C VAL A 42 -2.55 -1.65 5.34
N ALA A 43 -1.92 -2.57 6.05
CA ALA A 43 -1.52 -3.84 5.48
C ALA A 43 -2.77 -4.67 5.19
N GLY A 44 -2.93 -5.13 3.94
CA GLY A 44 -4.03 -6.01 3.57
C GLY A 44 -3.96 -7.35 4.30
N SER A 45 -5.08 -8.05 4.34
CA SER A 45 -5.19 -9.37 5.00
C SER A 45 -4.10 -10.34 4.53
N THR A 46 -3.83 -10.40 3.24
CA THR A 46 -2.76 -11.25 2.67
C THR A 46 -1.37 -10.87 3.20
N VAL A 47 -1.02 -9.59 3.25
CA VAL A 47 0.27 -9.14 3.81
C VAL A 47 0.39 -9.56 5.26
N TYR A 48 -0.64 -9.26 6.05
CA TYR A 48 -0.68 -9.59 7.47
C TYR A 48 -0.42 -11.09 7.69
N GLN A 49 -1.17 -11.95 6.97
CA GLN A 49 -1.05 -13.40 7.10
C GLN A 49 0.33 -13.92 6.67
N TRP A 50 0.96 -13.33 5.65
CA TRP A 50 2.27 -13.78 5.19
C TRP A 50 3.42 -13.39 6.12
N PHE A 51 3.37 -12.23 6.78
CA PHE A 51 4.31 -11.91 7.85
C PHE A 51 4.21 -12.93 8.99
N PHE A 52 2.98 -13.30 9.38
CA PHE A 52 2.75 -14.31 10.40
C PHE A 52 3.22 -15.71 9.95
N TYR A 53 2.80 -16.17 8.77
CA TYR A 53 3.13 -17.49 8.23
C TYR A 53 4.64 -17.69 8.03
N ARG A 54 5.37 -16.68 7.55
CA ARG A 54 6.82 -16.75 7.38
C ARG A 54 7.61 -16.49 8.66
N ASN A 55 6.94 -16.17 9.77
CA ASN A 55 7.56 -15.78 11.03
C ASN A 55 8.60 -14.65 10.86
N VAL A 56 8.27 -13.67 10.01
CA VAL A 56 9.13 -12.51 9.75
C VAL A 56 8.83 -11.45 10.80
N SER A 57 9.86 -11.00 11.51
CA SER A 57 9.70 -9.94 12.50
C SER A 57 9.35 -8.61 11.82
N LEU A 58 8.34 -7.93 12.36
CA LEU A 58 7.98 -6.55 12.00
C LEU A 58 8.82 -5.49 12.75
N GLY A 59 9.70 -5.93 13.66
CA GLY A 59 10.37 -5.05 14.62
C GLY A 59 9.42 -4.56 15.72
N GLU A 60 9.85 -3.53 16.45
CA GLU A 60 9.03 -2.89 17.48
C GLU A 60 7.96 -1.99 16.85
N PRO A 61 6.72 -2.00 17.36
CA PRO A 61 5.69 -1.11 16.88
C PRO A 61 6.06 0.35 17.19
N VAL A 62 5.84 1.24 16.22
CA VAL A 62 6.07 2.69 16.40
C VAL A 62 4.84 3.41 16.99
N GLY A 63 3.74 2.67 17.21
CA GLY A 63 2.55 3.16 17.87
C GLY A 63 1.35 2.25 17.67
N GLN A 64 0.24 2.57 18.34
CA GLN A 64 -1.06 1.92 18.17
C GLN A 64 -2.06 2.94 17.59
N ARG A 65 -2.94 2.50 16.70
CA ARG A 65 -4.00 3.33 16.13
C ARG A 65 -5.29 2.54 15.94
N SER A 66 -6.39 3.28 15.91
CA SER A 66 -7.71 2.81 15.52
C SER A 66 -8.14 3.58 14.28
N ILE A 67 -8.63 2.88 13.26
CA ILE A 67 -9.23 3.49 12.07
C ILE A 67 -10.73 3.24 12.04
N HIS A 68 -11.49 4.25 11.65
CA HIS A 68 -12.93 4.17 11.48
C HIS A 68 -13.26 4.15 9.99
N THR A 69 -13.91 3.09 9.54
CA THR A 69 -14.32 2.93 8.15
C THR A 69 -15.81 2.63 8.08
N ARG A 70 -16.38 2.61 6.87
CA ARG A 70 -17.76 2.14 6.65
C ARG A 70 -18.01 0.69 7.08
N LEU A 71 -16.94 -0.10 7.25
CA LEU A 71 -17.00 -1.51 7.67
C LEU A 71 -16.84 -1.68 9.19
N GLY A 72 -16.70 -0.58 9.94
CA GLY A 72 -16.50 -0.59 11.37
C GLY A 72 -15.16 -0.01 11.79
N THR A 73 -14.83 -0.28 13.06
CA THR A 73 -13.60 0.19 13.71
C THR A 73 -12.58 -0.93 13.73
N PHE A 74 -11.35 -0.61 13.34
CA PHE A 74 -10.24 -1.56 13.28
C PHE A 74 -9.07 -1.03 14.10
N GLU A 75 -8.59 -1.85 15.03
CA GLU A 75 -7.46 -1.51 15.91
C GLU A 75 -6.23 -2.31 15.54
N GLY A 76 -5.06 -1.68 15.60
CA GLY A 76 -3.82 -2.32 15.23
C GLY A 76 -2.57 -1.54 15.65
N HIS A 77 -1.42 -2.07 15.27
CA HIS A 77 -0.12 -1.48 15.53
C HIS A 77 0.52 -0.97 14.23
N LEU A 78 1.21 0.16 14.35
CA LEU A 78 1.96 0.76 13.26
C LEU A 78 3.38 0.19 13.23
N TYR A 79 3.83 -0.20 12.05
CA TYR A 79 5.19 -0.69 11.81
C TYR A 79 5.82 0.05 10.63
N ARG A 80 7.14 0.23 10.67
CA ARG A 80 7.91 0.77 9.55
C ARG A 80 8.40 -0.38 8.68
N LEU A 81 8.10 -0.32 7.39
CA LEU A 81 8.43 -1.35 6.42
C LEU A 81 8.88 -0.73 5.10
N GLU A 82 9.78 -1.43 4.42
CA GLU A 82 10.04 -1.15 3.02
C GLU A 82 8.89 -1.67 2.15
N VAL A 83 8.40 -0.80 1.28
CA VAL A 83 7.48 -1.14 0.19
C VAL A 83 8.11 -0.66 -1.10
N LYS A 84 8.29 -1.57 -2.04
CA LYS A 84 8.81 -1.25 -3.36
C LYS A 84 7.65 -1.08 -4.33
N LEU A 85 7.46 0.14 -4.82
CA LEU A 85 6.53 0.45 -5.91
C LEU A 85 7.16 0.02 -7.23
N THR A 86 6.54 -0.96 -7.90
CA THR A 86 7.07 -1.56 -9.13
C THR A 86 6.77 -0.66 -10.33
N ALA A 87 7.80 -0.29 -11.09
CA ALA A 87 7.64 0.44 -12.34
C ALA A 87 7.68 -0.52 -13.53
N HIS A 88 6.76 -0.32 -14.47
CA HIS A 88 6.83 -0.95 -15.80
C HIS A 88 7.78 -0.19 -16.73
N TRP A 89 7.94 1.12 -16.49
CA TRP A 89 8.88 1.97 -17.21
C TRP A 89 9.66 2.87 -16.26
N GLY A 90 10.97 2.89 -16.43
CA GLY A 90 11.90 3.52 -15.49
C GLY A 90 12.27 2.57 -14.35
N GLU A 91 12.56 3.12 -13.18
CA GLU A 91 13.37 2.44 -12.16
C GLU A 91 12.68 1.74 -10.97
N SER A 92 11.38 1.71 -10.72
CA SER A 92 10.84 1.29 -9.39
C SER A 92 11.37 2.13 -8.21
N LEU A 93 10.57 2.24 -7.15
CA LEU A 93 10.92 3.07 -5.98
C LEU A 93 10.71 2.27 -4.71
N THR A 94 11.75 2.14 -3.89
CA THR A 94 11.60 1.63 -2.53
C THR A 94 11.33 2.79 -1.58
N VAL A 95 10.25 2.68 -0.80
CA VAL A 95 9.85 3.67 0.20
C VAL A 95 9.82 2.98 1.56
N GLU A 96 10.52 3.53 2.55
CA GLU A 96 10.29 3.19 3.95
C GLU A 96 9.03 3.91 4.41
N GLY A 97 7.95 3.15 4.64
CA GLY A 97 6.65 3.66 5.01
C GLY A 97 6.12 3.08 6.32
N THR A 98 5.15 3.75 6.91
CA THR A 98 4.46 3.29 8.12
C THR A 98 3.11 2.69 7.75
N LEU A 99 2.90 1.42 8.09
CA LEU A 99 1.65 0.71 7.82
C LEU A 99 1.01 0.21 9.13
N LEU A 100 -0.32 0.32 9.20
CA LEU A 100 -1.13 -0.30 10.24
C LEU A 100 -1.33 -1.79 9.94
N PHE A 101 -0.97 -2.64 10.90
CA PHE A 101 -1.28 -4.06 10.91
C PHE A 101 -2.46 -4.31 11.85
N CYS A 102 -3.59 -4.72 11.27
CA CYS A 102 -4.81 -5.05 11.98
C CYS A 102 -5.25 -6.47 11.62
N GLU A 103 -5.37 -7.35 12.62
CA GLU A 103 -5.73 -8.77 12.43
C GLU A 103 -7.10 -8.94 11.77
N HIS A 104 -8.05 -8.07 12.09
CA HIS A 104 -9.43 -8.15 11.61
C HIS A 104 -9.67 -7.39 10.29
N TRP A 105 -8.66 -6.69 9.77
CA TRP A 105 -8.78 -6.04 8.47
C TRP A 105 -8.79 -7.08 7.35
N THR A 106 -9.94 -7.22 6.70
CA THR A 106 -10.13 -8.16 5.57
C THR A 106 -9.98 -7.49 4.20
N GLY A 107 -9.75 -6.18 4.17
CA GLY A 107 -9.61 -5.40 2.94
C GLY A 107 -8.23 -5.55 2.27
N PRO A 108 -8.05 -4.89 1.11
CA PRO A 108 -6.77 -4.86 0.40
C PRO A 108 -5.72 -4.07 1.18
N THR A 109 -4.48 -4.15 0.72
CA THR A 109 -3.44 -3.21 1.15
C THR A 109 -3.79 -1.80 0.66
N VAL A 110 -3.75 -0.83 1.57
CA VAL A 110 -4.01 0.59 1.28
C VAL A 110 -2.73 1.38 1.55
N LEU A 111 -2.29 2.19 0.59
CA LEU A 111 -1.21 3.16 0.72
C LEU A 111 -1.86 4.53 0.91
N GLY A 112 -1.90 4.97 2.18
CA GLY A 112 -2.52 6.22 2.62
C GLY A 112 -1.51 7.34 2.82
N PHE A 113 -2.02 8.51 3.23
CA PHE A 113 -1.25 9.75 3.19
C PHE A 113 -0.10 9.79 4.21
N HIS A 114 -0.42 9.76 5.50
CA HIS A 114 0.57 9.92 6.57
C HIS A 114 1.45 8.69 6.73
N GLY A 115 2.76 8.94 6.76
CA GLY A 115 3.76 7.89 6.84
C GLY A 115 4.05 7.16 5.54
N PHE A 116 3.35 7.43 4.43
CA PHE A 116 3.63 6.81 3.13
C PHE A 116 3.55 7.79 1.93
N LEU A 117 2.35 8.19 1.48
CA LEU A 117 2.23 9.00 0.25
C LEU A 117 2.86 10.40 0.38
N GLU A 118 2.96 10.95 1.59
CA GLU A 118 3.67 12.22 1.82
C GLU A 118 5.20 12.12 1.56
N ARG A 119 5.74 10.90 1.45
CA ARG A 119 7.17 10.62 1.21
C ARG A 119 7.51 10.47 -0.28
N LEU A 120 6.54 10.68 -1.16
CA LEU A 120 6.69 10.47 -2.59
C LEU A 120 6.02 11.59 -3.37
N ARG A 121 6.62 11.98 -4.48
CA ARG A 121 5.97 12.80 -5.49
C ARG A 121 5.23 11.85 -6.40
N PHE A 122 3.94 12.05 -6.61
CA PHE A 122 3.18 11.24 -7.56
C PHE A 122 2.16 12.07 -8.33
N ALA A 123 1.77 11.55 -9.50
CA ALA A 123 0.74 12.13 -10.33
C ALA A 123 -0.04 11.02 -11.03
N ILE A 124 -1.33 11.25 -11.28
CA ILE A 124 -2.17 10.36 -12.07
C ILE A 124 -2.29 10.98 -13.46
N ASP A 125 -2.10 10.18 -14.51
CA ASP A 125 -2.28 10.66 -15.88
C ASP A 125 -3.75 11.08 -16.11
N PRO A 126 -4.04 12.23 -16.71
CA PRO A 126 -5.42 12.62 -16.99
C PRO A 126 -6.18 11.63 -17.88
N ASN A 127 -5.48 10.89 -18.75
CA ASN A 127 -6.05 9.84 -19.59
C ASN A 127 -5.97 8.45 -18.93
N TYR A 128 -5.87 8.39 -17.60
CA TYR A 128 -5.67 7.16 -16.82
C TYR A 128 -6.64 6.03 -17.17
N GLU A 129 -7.89 6.31 -17.55
CA GLU A 129 -8.83 5.25 -17.99
C GLU A 129 -8.39 4.55 -19.29
N GLN A 130 -7.55 5.19 -20.11
CA GLN A 130 -7.07 4.69 -21.40
C GLN A 130 -5.63 4.20 -21.31
N VAL A 131 -4.76 4.92 -20.60
CA VAL A 131 -3.33 4.62 -20.51
C VAL A 131 -2.93 3.92 -19.21
N GLY A 132 -3.77 3.97 -18.18
CA GLY A 132 -3.53 3.34 -16.89
C GLY A 132 -2.27 3.84 -16.17
N CYS A 133 -1.86 5.09 -16.35
CA CYS A 133 -0.54 5.53 -15.91
C CYS A 133 -0.57 6.31 -14.58
N ILE A 134 0.22 5.86 -13.60
CA ILE A 134 0.58 6.62 -12.40
C ILE A 134 2.09 6.88 -12.42
N TYR A 135 2.46 8.14 -12.18
CA TYR A 135 3.83 8.60 -12.09
C TYR A 135 4.24 8.72 -10.63
N PHE A 136 5.46 8.33 -10.30
CA PHE A 136 6.01 8.45 -8.95
C PHE A 136 7.51 8.72 -8.97
N ALA A 137 8.00 9.38 -7.91
CA ALA A 137 9.39 9.66 -7.63
C ALA A 137 9.59 9.85 -6.11
N ALA A 138 10.82 9.69 -5.63
CA ALA A 138 11.15 10.03 -4.25
C ALA A 138 10.81 11.50 -3.95
N ALA A 139 10.28 11.78 -2.75
CA ALA A 139 10.33 13.13 -2.21
C ALA A 139 11.75 13.37 -1.69
N ASP A 140 12.43 14.38 -2.24
CA ASP A 140 13.77 14.81 -1.80
C ASP A 140 13.81 15.16 -0.30
#